data_AF-A0A534LSY6-F1
#
_entry.id   AF-A0A534LSY6-F1
#
_cell.length_a   1.000
_cell.length_b   1.000
_cell.length_c   1.000
_cell.angle_alpha   90.00
_cell.angle_beta   90.00
_cell.angle_gamma   90.00
#
_symmetry.space_group_name_H-M   'P 1'
#
loop_
_entity.id
_entity.type
_entity.pdbx_description
1 polymer ?
#
loop_
_entity_poly.entity_id
_entity_poly.type
_entity_poly.pdbx_seq_one_letter_code
_entity_poly.pdbx_strand_id
1 'polypeptide(L)'
;MLETANWTVYGLRGRVGVPVRTGPLDAKRWIATGETLVLRGRLTSSDVTSAQAKIEAGDEQGTVVAMLERDYELLGRDAFLKRMGYETVPPALADALPE
;
A
#
# COMPACT_ATOMS: atom_id res chain seq x y z
N MET A 1 16.43 0.15 -5.92
CA MET A 1 15.52 -1.03 -6.01
C MET A 1 14.84 -1.37 -4.67
N LEU A 2 14.98 -0.54 -3.62
CA LEU A 2 14.18 -0.61 -2.37
C LEU A 2 12.99 0.37 -2.38
N GLU A 3 12.95 1.32 -3.33
CA GLU A 3 11.94 2.39 -3.37
C GLU A 3 10.55 1.94 -3.83
N THR A 4 10.44 0.76 -4.46
CA THR A 4 9.15 0.19 -4.89
C THR A 4 8.45 -0.59 -3.76
N ALA A 5 9.16 -0.88 -2.65
CA ALA A 5 8.65 -1.66 -1.52
C ALA A 5 7.87 -0.80 -0.49
N ASN A 6 8.09 0.52 -0.46
CA ASN A 6 7.45 1.39 0.54
C ASN A 6 6.00 1.77 0.21
N TRP A 7 5.52 1.53 -1.01
CA TRP A 7 4.13 1.82 -1.41
C TRP A 7 3.20 0.61 -1.32
N THR A 8 3.75 -0.57 -1.06
CA THR A 8 3.01 -1.83 -1.14
C THR A 8 2.57 -2.34 0.22
N VAL A 9 3.01 -1.74 1.31
CA VAL A 9 2.79 -2.29 2.65
C VAL A 9 2.24 -1.20 3.56
N TYR A 10 1.14 -1.50 4.26
CA TYR A 10 0.62 -0.62 5.30
C TYR A 10 0.40 -1.39 6.59
N GLY A 11 0.69 -0.73 7.72
CA GLY A 11 0.65 -1.32 9.05
C GLY A 11 -0.69 -1.11 9.75
N LEU A 12 -1.22 -2.19 10.31
CA LEU A 12 -2.24 -2.19 11.36
C LEU A 12 -1.60 -2.81 12.61
N ARG A 13 -2.02 -2.41 13.81
CA ARG A 13 -1.39 -2.95 15.02
C ARG A 13 -1.53 -4.50 15.07
N GLY A 14 -0.39 -5.20 15.07
CA GLY A 14 -0.30 -6.66 15.03
C GLY A 14 -0.36 -7.29 13.63
N ARG A 15 -0.57 -6.50 12.56
CA ARG A 15 -0.72 -7.03 11.18
C ARG A 15 -0.16 -6.10 10.13
N VAL A 16 0.31 -6.67 9.04
CA VAL A 16 0.83 -5.93 7.89
C VAL A 16 0.13 -6.36 6.63
N GLY A 17 -0.42 -5.39 5.89
CA GLY A 17 -1.04 -5.63 4.60
C GLY A 17 0.00 -5.80 3.51
N VAL A 18 0.02 -6.97 2.87
CA VAL A 18 0.84 -7.30 1.72
C VAL A 18 -0.06 -7.33 0.49
N PRO A 19 0.29 -6.68 -0.63
CA PRO A 19 -0.61 -6.55 -1.77
C PRO A 19 -0.66 -7.87 -2.51
N VAL A 20 -1.86 -8.34 -2.82
CA VAL A 20 -2.09 -9.60 -3.54
C VAL A 20 -2.73 -9.39 -4.90
N ARG A 21 -3.44 -8.27 -5.08
CA ARG A 21 -4.00 -7.87 -6.37
C ARG A 21 -3.84 -6.37 -6.58
N THR A 22 -3.58 -5.99 -7.82
CA THR A 22 -3.74 -4.61 -8.28
C THR A 22 -4.64 -4.57 -9.47
N GLY A 23 -5.67 -3.74 -9.35
CA GLY A 23 -6.56 -3.41 -10.45
C GLY A 23 -5.83 -2.60 -11.54
N PRO A 24 -6.48 -2.43 -12.70
CA PRO A 24 -5.94 -1.57 -13.74
C PRO A 24 -5.79 -0.14 -13.23
N LEU A 25 -4.78 0.56 -13.75
CA LEU A 25 -4.64 1.99 -13.54
C LEU A 25 -5.70 2.72 -14.37
N ASP A 26 -6.61 3.41 -13.71
CA ASP A 26 -7.59 4.31 -14.33
C ASP A 26 -6.98 5.72 -14.43
N ALA A 27 -6.32 6.01 -15.55
CA ALA A 27 -5.75 7.33 -15.83
C ALA A 27 -6.79 8.22 -16.51
N LYS A 28 -7.14 9.35 -15.86
CA LYS A 28 -8.15 10.29 -16.37
C LYS A 28 -7.59 11.28 -17.38
N ARG A 29 -6.27 11.48 -17.37
CA ARG A 29 -5.54 12.29 -18.33
C ARG A 29 -4.10 11.81 -18.47
N TRP A 30 -3.43 12.32 -19.50
CA TRP A 30 -1.98 12.20 -19.61
C TRP A 30 -1.29 12.93 -18.44
N ILE A 31 -0.28 12.28 -17.88
CA ILE A 31 0.52 12.80 -16.77
C ILE A 31 1.92 13.03 -17.33
N ALA A 32 2.41 14.27 -17.26
CA ALA A 32 3.72 14.60 -17.79
C ALA A 32 4.83 14.06 -16.88
N THR A 33 5.97 13.70 -17.47
CA THR A 33 7.16 13.39 -16.66
C THR A 33 7.61 14.64 -15.90
N GLY A 34 7.93 14.47 -14.62
CA GLY A 34 8.33 15.56 -13.73
C GLY A 34 7.17 16.28 -13.04
N GLU A 35 5.92 15.89 -13.33
CA GLU A 35 4.75 16.41 -12.63
C GLU A 35 4.68 15.84 -11.20
N THR A 36 4.51 16.73 -10.21
CA THR A 36 4.33 16.33 -8.80
C THR A 36 2.89 15.90 -8.57
N LEU A 37 2.70 14.71 -8.00
CA LEU A 37 1.39 14.18 -7.64
C LEU A 37 1.31 13.88 -6.14
N VAL A 38 0.14 14.16 -5.56
CA VAL A 38 -0.20 13.79 -4.19
C VAL A 38 -0.96 12.47 -4.22
N LEU A 39 -0.38 11.44 -3.61
CA LEU A 39 -1.03 10.14 -3.46
C LEU A 39 -1.85 10.08 -2.18
N ARG A 40 -3.09 9.61 -2.28
CA ARG A 40 -3.99 9.40 -1.16
C ARG A 40 -4.58 8.00 -1.24
N GLY A 41 -4.34 7.19 -0.21
CA GLY A 41 -4.96 5.88 -0.06
C GLY A 41 -6.11 5.95 0.94
N ARG A 42 -7.23 5.28 0.64
CA ARG A 42 -8.29 4.99 1.61
C ARG A 42 -8.65 3.51 1.60
N LEU A 43 -8.85 2.94 2.77
CA LEU A 43 -9.45 1.62 2.88
C LEU A 43 -10.94 1.71 2.51
N THR A 44 -11.38 0.84 1.61
CA THR A 44 -12.78 0.72 1.18
C THR A 44 -13.47 -0.45 1.88
N SER A 45 -12.70 -1.46 2.27
CA SER A 45 -13.14 -2.60 3.08
C SER A 45 -11.96 -3.16 3.86
N SER A 46 -12.22 -3.74 5.03
CA SER A 46 -11.23 -4.48 5.80
C SER A 46 -11.91 -5.60 6.58
N ASP A 47 -11.33 -6.78 6.53
CA ASP A 47 -11.63 -7.89 7.44
C ASP A 47 -10.39 -8.24 8.28
N VAL A 48 -10.44 -9.36 9.00
CA VAL A 48 -9.33 -9.79 9.88
C VAL A 48 -8.07 -10.14 9.07
N THR A 49 -8.24 -10.71 7.89
CA THR A 49 -7.21 -11.34 7.05
C THR A 49 -6.96 -10.62 5.72
N SER A 50 -7.79 -9.67 5.35
CA SER A 50 -7.74 -9.01 4.06
C SER A 50 -8.23 -7.56 4.16
N ALA A 51 -7.86 -6.77 3.16
CA ALA A 51 -8.37 -5.43 3.02
C ALA A 51 -8.37 -4.99 1.57
N GLN A 52 -9.23 -4.03 1.26
CA GLN A 52 -9.30 -3.38 -0.03
C GLN A 52 -9.03 -1.89 0.17
N ALA A 53 -8.20 -1.33 -0.70
CA ALA A 53 -7.91 0.08 -0.72
C ALA A 53 -8.11 0.67 -2.11
N LYS A 54 -8.51 1.92 -2.12
CA LYS A 54 -8.51 2.77 -3.30
C LYS A 54 -7.40 3.80 -3.13
N ILE A 55 -6.52 3.89 -4.13
CA ILE A 55 -5.43 4.85 -4.16
C ILE A 55 -5.72 5.83 -5.28
N GLU A 56 -5.70 7.11 -4.95
CA GLU A 56 -5.95 8.22 -5.86
C GLU A 56 -4.68 9.06 -5.96
N ALA A 57 -4.30 9.43 -7.18
CA ALA A 57 -3.28 10.42 -7.44
C ALA A 57 -3.98 11.73 -7.81
N GLY A 58 -3.72 12.78 -7.04
CA GLY A 58 -4.17 14.14 -7.33
C GLY A 58 -3.02 15.03 -7.75
N ASP A 59 -3.28 16.03 -8.59
CA ASP A 59 -2.35 17.14 -8.80
C ASP A 59 -2.28 18.07 -7.57
N GLU A 60 -1.42 19.07 -7.62
CA GLU A 60 -1.22 20.03 -6.53
C GLU A 60 -2.51 20.83 -6.20
N GLN A 61 -3.41 20.95 -7.17
CA GLN A 61 -4.72 21.59 -7.02
C GLN A 61 -5.76 20.64 -6.43
N GLY A 62 -5.42 19.36 -6.24
CA GLY A 62 -6.28 18.34 -5.66
C GLY A 62 -7.21 17.65 -6.67
N THR A 63 -7.05 17.92 -7.97
CA THR A 63 -7.80 17.22 -9.02
C THR A 63 -7.28 15.79 -9.12
N VAL A 64 -8.18 14.80 -9.04
CA VAL A 64 -7.78 13.39 -9.22
C VAL A 64 -7.47 13.12 -10.69
N VAL A 65 -6.26 12.65 -10.97
CA VAL A 65 -5.73 12.42 -12.34
C VAL A 65 -5.52 10.96 -12.66
N ALA A 66 -5.36 10.11 -11.64
CA ALA A 66 -5.31 8.67 -11.80
C ALA A 66 -5.81 7.96 -10.54
N MET A 67 -6.31 6.74 -10.71
CA MET A 67 -6.89 5.94 -9.64
C MET A 67 -6.52 4.47 -9.83
N LEU A 68 -6.35 3.75 -8.73
CA LEU A 68 -6.13 2.31 -8.76
C LEU A 68 -6.71 1.65 -7.52
N GLU A 69 -7.16 0.41 -7.70
CA GLU A 69 -7.66 -0.44 -6.60
C GLU A 69 -6.60 -1.49 -6.23
N ARG A 70 -6.51 -1.78 -4.93
CA ARG A 70 -5.57 -2.74 -4.36
C ARG A 70 -6.27 -3.63 -3.36
N ASP A 71 -5.97 -4.92 -3.44
CA ASP A 71 -6.34 -5.87 -2.41
C ASP A 71 -5.08 -6.29 -1.65
N TYR A 72 -5.22 -6.44 -0.35
CA TYR A 72 -4.18 -6.83 0.58
C TYR A 72 -4.58 -8.07 1.35
N GLU A 73 -3.58 -8.90 1.62
CA GLU A 73 -3.63 -9.93 2.65
C GLU A 73 -2.98 -9.37 3.92
N LEU A 74 -3.65 -9.47 5.07
CA LEU A 74 -3.18 -8.99 6.36
C LEU A 74 -2.48 -10.10 7.12
N LEU A 75 -1.15 -10.02 7.18
CA LEU A 75 -0.29 -11.01 7.78
C LEU A 75 0.13 -10.61 9.20
N GLY A 76 0.12 -11.57 10.12
CA GLY A 76 0.84 -11.42 11.39
C GLY A 76 2.36 -11.47 11.18
N ARG A 77 3.11 -11.19 12.25
CA ARG A 77 4.58 -11.05 12.22
C ARG A 77 5.29 -12.21 11.52
N ASP A 78 5.12 -13.44 11.98
CA ASP A 78 5.87 -14.60 11.45
C ASP A 78 5.54 -14.87 9.98
N ALA A 79 4.26 -14.77 9.63
CA ALA A 79 3.80 -14.96 8.25
C ALA A 79 4.35 -13.87 7.34
N PHE A 80 4.39 -12.63 7.80
CA PHE A 80 4.99 -11.51 7.08
C PHE A 80 6.50 -11.71 6.87
N LEU A 81 7.25 -12.02 7.94
CA LEU A 81 8.70 -12.23 7.87
C LEU A 81 9.04 -13.36 6.91
N LYS A 82 8.34 -14.50 7.03
CA LYS A 82 8.49 -15.64 6.13
C LYS A 82 8.19 -15.28 4.67
N ARG A 83 7.10 -14.55 4.43
CA ARG A 83 6.68 -14.20 3.06
C ARG A 83 7.61 -13.19 2.40
N MET A 84 8.12 -12.22 3.17
CA MET A 84 9.02 -11.20 2.67
C MET A 84 10.49 -11.63 2.68
N GLY A 85 10.83 -12.76 3.31
CA GLY A 85 12.21 -13.22 3.44
C GLY A 85 13.04 -12.38 4.41
N TYR A 86 12.39 -11.76 5.41
CA TYR A 86 13.07 -10.99 6.44
C TYR A 86 13.41 -11.86 7.64
N GLU A 87 14.63 -11.70 8.17
CA GLU A 87 15.05 -12.34 9.42
C GLU A 87 14.42 -11.66 10.65
N THR A 88 14.24 -10.35 10.58
CA THR A 88 13.68 -9.53 11.67
C THR A 88 12.73 -8.46 11.11
N VAL A 89 11.85 -7.94 11.97
CA VAL A 89 10.89 -6.90 11.57
C VAL A 89 11.64 -5.63 11.15
N PRO A 90 11.42 -5.11 9.92
CA PRO A 90 12.01 -3.85 9.50
C PRO A 90 11.63 -2.72 10.48
N PRO A 91 12.55 -1.80 10.85
CA PRO A 91 12.26 -0.74 11.82
C PRO A 91 11.02 0.10 11.48
N ALA A 92 10.78 0.35 10.20
CA ALA A 92 9.59 1.09 9.72
C ALA A 92 8.25 0.40 10.02
N LEU A 93 8.27 -0.89 10.36
CA LEU A 93 7.10 -1.71 10.65
C LEU A 93 7.06 -2.20 12.11
N ALA A 94 8.00 -1.78 12.96
CA ALA A 94 8.11 -2.26 14.34
C ALA A 94 6.81 -2.03 15.15
N ASP A 95 6.19 -0.85 15.00
CA ASP A 95 4.92 -0.53 15.67
C ASP A 95 3.74 -1.34 15.12
N ALA A 96 3.79 -1.73 13.85
CA ALA A 96 2.77 -2.54 13.21
C ALA A 96 2.91 -4.03 13.54
N LEU A 97 4.13 -4.52 13.76
CA LEU A 97 4.43 -5.92 14.11
C LEU A 97 5.22 -5.97 15.42
N PRO A 98 4.56 -5.77 16.58
CA PRO A 98 5.21 -5.94 17.88
C PRO A 98 5.72 -7.38 18.06
N GLU A 99 6.59 -7.59 19.05
CA GLU A 99 7.03 -8.93 19.48
C GLU A 99 5.88 -9.81 19.97
#